data_AF-A0A355B9X1-F1
#
_entry.id   AF-A0A355B9X1-F1
#
_cell.length_a   1.000
_cell.length_b   1.000
_cell.length_c   1.000
_cell.angle_alpha   90.00
_cell.angle_beta   90.00
_cell.angle_gamma   90.00
#
_symmetry.space_group_name_H-M   'P 1'
#
loop_
_entity.id
_entity.type
_entity.pdbx_description
1 polymer ?
#
loop_
_entity_poly.entity_id
_entity_poly.type
_entity_poly.pdbx_seq_one_letter_code
_entity_poly.pdbx_strand_id
1 'polypeptide(L)' 'WWVGIGHAGTLISAVLLLFRQKWRMAINRSAEAMTIFSVVQAGLFPIIHMGRPWLAYWVLPIP' A
#
# COMPACT_ATOMS: atom_id res chain seq x y z
N TRP A 1 -6.84 3.98 7.83
CA TRP A 1 -6.09 3.09 8.72
C TRP A 1 -5.16 2.16 7.94
N TRP A 2 -5.68 1.18 7.18
CA TRP A 2 -4.87 0.24 6.37
C TRP A 2 -3.82 0.91 5.47
N VAL A 3 -4.19 1.97 4.76
CA VAL A 3 -3.25 2.77 3.93
C VAL A 3 -2.06 3.28 4.76
N GLY A 4 -2.29 3.74 5.99
CA GLY A 4 -1.24 4.26 6.87
C GLY A 4 -0.25 3.18 7.31
N ILE A 5 -0.71 1.94 7.50
CA ILE A 5 0.17 0.79 7.80
C ILE A 5 1.16 0.57 6.64
N GLY A 6 0.67 0.64 5.40
CA GLY A 6 1.53 0.49 4.21
C GLY A 6 2.59 1.58 4.06
N HIS A 7 2.31 2.81 4.50
CA HIS A 7 3.27 3.92 4.42
C HIS A 7 4.51 3.70 5.31
N ALA A 8 4.34 3.08 6.49
CA ALA A 8 5.46 2.74 7.34
C ALA A 8 6.42 1.76 6.64
N GLY A 9 5.86 0.78 5.91
CA GLY A 9 6.64 -0.20 5.18
C GLY A 9 7.43 0.40 4.01
N THR A 10 6.84 1.31 3.23
CA THR A 10 7.55 1.99 2.13
C THR A 10 8.59 3.00 2.62
N LEU A 11 8.39 3.62 3.78
CA LEU A 11 9.42 4.44 4.42
C LEU A 11 10.65 3.58 4.76
N ILE A 12 10.43 2.40 5.35
CA ILE A 12 11.51 1.47 5.67
C ILE A 12 12.20 0.95 4.40
N SER A 13 11.45 0.54 3.38
CA SER A 13 12.03 -0.08 2.18
C SER A 13 12.70 0.93 1.22
N ALA A 14 12.14 2.14 1.06
CA ALA A 14 12.61 3.15 0.12
C ALA A 14 13.34 4.33 0.78
N VAL A 15 12.75 4.97 1.80
CA VAL A 15 13.34 6.18 2.40
C VAL A 15 14.67 5.84 3.10
N LEU A 16 14.71 4.77 3.90
CA LEU A 16 15.95 4.32 4.54
C LEU A 16 17.02 3.87 3.53
N LEU A 17 16.61 3.37 2.37
CA LEU A 17 17.52 3.04 1.27
C LEU A 17 18.21 4.31 0.75
N LEU A 18 17.46 5.39 0.50
CA LEU A 18 17.99 6.66 0.02
C LEU A 18 19.00 7.27 1.02
N PHE A 19 18.70 7.18 2.31
CA PHE A 19 19.60 7.62 3.39
C PHE A 19 20.70 6.60 3.73
N ARG A 20 20.89 5.55 2.91
CA ARG A 20 21.92 4.51 3.05
C ARG A 20 21.96 3.85 4.44
N GLN A 21 20.80 3.75 5.10
CA GLN A 21 20.69 3.14 6.41
C GLN A 21 20.76 1.61 6.29
N LYS A 22 21.89 1.03 6.73
CA LYS A 22 22.15 -0.41 6.60
C LYS A 22 21.25 -1.28 7.49
N TRP A 23 20.79 -0.76 8.62
CA TRP A 23 19.96 -1.51 9.57
C TRP A 23 18.61 -1.95 8.99
N ARG A 24 18.10 -1.26 7.94
CA ARG A 24 16.86 -1.66 7.24
C ARG A 24 16.92 -3.09 6.69
N MET A 25 18.12 -3.62 6.40
CA MET A 25 18.29 -4.96 5.80
C MET A 25 17.68 -6.07 6.65
N ALA A 26 17.63 -5.89 7.99
CA ALA A 26 17.04 -6.87 8.90
C ALA A 26 15.50 -6.92 8.85
N ILE A 27 14.84 -5.86 8.34
CA ILE A 27 13.38 -5.70 8.40
C ILE A 27 12.73 -5.43 7.04
N ASN A 28 13.52 -5.19 5.98
CA ASN A 28 13.00 -4.77 4.67
C ASN A 28 11.97 -5.75 4.10
N ARG A 29 12.24 -7.06 4.16
CA ARG A 29 11.34 -8.06 3.56
C ARG A 29 10.00 -8.13 4.26
N SER A 30 9.97 -8.08 5.59
CA SER A 30 8.72 -8.07 6.35
C SER A 30 7.97 -6.75 6.18
N ALA A 31 8.67 -5.62 6.11
CA ALA A 31 8.08 -4.31 5.85
C ALA A 31 7.42 -4.21 4.46
N GLU A 32 8.05 -4.77 3.42
CA GLU A 32 7.46 -4.88 2.08
C GLU A 32 6.22 -5.78 2.07
N ALA A 33 6.30 -6.97 2.69
CA ALA A 33 5.16 -7.88 2.78
C ALA A 33 3.98 -7.23 3.53
N MET A 34 4.25 -6.55 4.64
CA MET A 34 3.26 -5.75 5.38
C MET A 34 2.62 -4.67 4.49
N THR A 35 3.40 -4.01 3.65
CA THR A 35 2.89 -3.00 2.69
C THR A 35 1.92 -3.64 1.71
N ILE A 36 2.31 -4.75 1.08
CA ILE A 36 1.49 -5.42 0.07
C ILE A 36 0.16 -5.87 0.69
N PHE A 37 0.20 -6.57 1.83
CA PHE A 37 -1.03 -7.06 2.46
C PHE A 37 -1.92 -5.93 2.99
N SER A 38 -1.34 -4.87 3.55
CA SER A 38 -2.13 -3.70 3.99
C SER A 38 -2.77 -2.96 2.82
N VAL A 39 -2.10 -2.85 1.67
CA VAL A 39 -2.66 -2.23 0.46
C VAL A 39 -3.75 -3.10 -0.16
N VAL A 40 -3.60 -4.43 -0.17
CA VAL A 40 -4.67 -5.35 -0.61
C VAL A 40 -5.93 -5.14 0.23
N GLN A 41 -5.82 -5.09 1.56
CA GLN A 41 -6.96 -4.80 2.43
C GLN A 41 -7.51 -3.39 2.19
N ALA A 42 -6.63 -2.40 2.05
CA ALA A 42 -7.03 -1.03 1.79
C ALA A 42 -7.82 -0.89 0.48
N GLY A 43 -7.42 -1.59 -0.59
CA GLY A 43 -8.03 -1.52 -1.92
C GLY A 43 -9.45 -2.06 -2.00
N LEU A 44 -9.85 -2.93 -1.06
CA LEU A 44 -11.22 -3.44 -0.98
C LEU A 44 -12.22 -2.33 -0.59
N PHE A 45 -11.84 -1.45 0.33
CA PHE A 45 -12.75 -0.43 0.86
C PHE A 45 -13.23 0.55 -0.22
N PRO A 46 -12.36 1.12 -1.08
CA PRO A 46 -12.77 1.95 -2.22
C PRO A 46 -13.84 1.32 -3.13
N ILE A 47 -13.91 0.00 -3.24
CA ILE A 47 -14.93 -0.67 -4.05
C ILE A 47 -16.18 -0.96 -3.20
N ILE A 48 -16.02 -1.56 -2.03
CA ILE A 48 -17.13 -2.01 -1.18
C ILE A 48 -17.94 -0.84 -0.62
N HIS A 49 -17.32 0.31 -0.38
CA HIS A 49 -18.02 1.49 0.17
C HIS A 49 -18.86 2.26 -0.87
N MET A 50 -18.80 1.89 -2.16
CA MET A 50 -19.59 2.54 -3.20
C MET A 50 -21.06 2.14 -3.11
N GLY A 51 -21.98 3.06 -3.41
CA GLY A 51 -23.40 2.73 -3.54
C GLY A 51 -23.73 1.86 -4.76
N ARG A 52 -22.91 1.93 -5.82
CA ARG A 52 -23.05 1.14 -7.07
C ARG A 52 -21.69 0.56 -7.49
N PRO A 53 -21.17 -0.46 -6.78
CA PRO A 53 -19.81 -0.97 -7.00
C PRO A 53 -19.58 -1.56 -8.41
N TRP A 54 -20.62 -2.06 -9.07
CA TRP A 54 -20.54 -2.55 -10.45
C TRP A 54 -20.19 -1.46 -11.48
N LEU A 55 -20.26 -0.19 -11.11
CA LEU A 55 -19.85 0.95 -11.94
C LEU A 55 -18.44 1.47 -11.63
N ALA A 56 -17.67 0.77 -10.78
CA ALA A 56 -16.34 1.22 -10.37
C ALA A 56 -15.39 1.50 -11.55
N TYR A 57 -15.57 0.81 -12.67
CA TYR A 57 -14.76 1.00 -13.87
C TYR A 57 -14.91 2.40 -14.50
N TRP A 58 -15.99 3.14 -14.24
CA TRP A 58 -16.17 4.53 -14.73
C TRP A 58 -15.22 5.55 -14.08
N VAL A 59 -14.55 5.18 -12.99
CA VAL A 59 -13.50 6.02 -12.39
C VAL A 59 -12.22 5.97 -13.22
N LEU A 60 -12.01 4.89 -13.96
CA LEU A 60 -10.84 4.73 -14.82
C LEU A 60 -11.03 5.50 -16.13
N PRO A 61 -10.00 6.16 -16.67
CA PRO A 61 -10.07 6.88 -17.94
C PRO A 61 -10.00 5.88 -19.12
N ILE A 62 -11.06 5.10 -19.29
CA ILE A 62 -11.23 4.11 -20.37
C ILE A 62 -12.06 4.76 -21.49
N PRO A 63 -11.65 4.63 -22.78
CA PRO A 63 -12.38 5.19 -23.91
C PRO A 63 -13.76 4.54 -24.14
#